data_AF-A0A368VR38-F1
#
_entry.id   AF-A0A368VR38-F1
#
_cell.length_a   1.000
_cell.length_b   1.000
_cell.length_c   1.000
_cell.angle_alpha   90.00
_cell.angle_beta   90.00
_cell.angle_gamma   90.00
#
_symmetry.space_group_name_H-M   'P 1'
#
loop_
_entity.id
_entity.type
_entity.pdbx_description
1 polymer ?
#
loop_
_entity_poly.entity_id
_entity_poly.type
_entity_poly.pdbx_seq_one_letter_code
_entity_poly.pdbx_strand_id
1 'polypeptide(L)' 'MNRVVLFELSSQNPELQAKFFSTVFGWEVSEPQWAYSTAKTGSDEKPGLDGGIAQGPAEFQQGTRIKSK' A
#
# COMPACT_ATOMS: atom_id res chain seq x y z
N MET A 1 -15.06 -16.76 9.15
CA MET A 1 -14.36 -15.58 9.72
C MET A 1 -13.82 -14.77 8.56
N ASN A 2 -14.09 -13.46 8.53
CA ASN A 2 -13.72 -12.60 7.43
C ASN A 2 -12.23 -12.25 7.54
N ARG A 3 -11.43 -12.60 6.52
CA ARG A 3 -10.00 -12.29 6.47
C ARG A 3 -9.79 -10.99 5.70
N VAL A 4 -8.96 -10.09 6.22
CA VAL A 4 -8.50 -8.92 5.46
C VAL A 4 -7.59 -9.42 4.34
N VAL A 5 -7.90 -9.03 3.10
CA VAL A 5 -7.19 -9.52 1.90
C VAL A 5 -6.40 -8.44 1.18
N LEU A 6 -6.64 -7.16 1.50
CA LEU A 6 -5.98 -6.03 0.88
C LEU A 6 -5.94 -4.82 1.83
N PHE A 7 -4.85 -4.05 1.79
CA PHE A 7 -4.80 -2.70 2.33
C PHE A 7 -4.56 -1.65 1.24
N GLU A 8 -5.00 -0.42 1.48
CA GLU A 8 -4.66 0.74 0.63
C GLU A 8 -4.22 1.91 1.49
N LEU A 9 -3.04 2.44 1.19
CA LEU A 9 -2.45 3.63 1.82
C LEU A 9 -2.68 4.85 0.92
N SER A 10 -3.43 5.83 1.42
CA SER A 10 -3.61 7.11 0.75
C SER A 10 -2.47 8.06 1.13
N SER A 11 -1.77 8.61 0.14
CA SER A 11 -0.64 9.54 0.34
C SER A 11 -0.76 10.80 -0.52
N GLN A 12 -0.39 11.94 0.04
CA GLN A 12 -0.13 13.15 -0.75
C GLN A 12 1.18 13.06 -1.55
N ASN A 13 2.13 12.24 -1.09
CA ASN A 13 3.42 11.99 -1.73
C ASN A 13 3.64 10.47 -1.81
N PRO A 14 3.00 9.76 -2.76
CA PRO A 14 3.06 8.30 -2.84
C PRO A 14 4.48 7.78 -3.07
N GLU A 15 5.31 8.50 -3.83
CA GLU A 15 6.71 8.13 -4.07
C GLU A 15 7.55 8.14 -2.78
N LEU A 16 7.34 9.14 -1.91
CA LEU A 16 8.05 9.21 -0.64
C LEU A 16 7.61 8.07 0.30
N GLN A 17 6.31 7.74 0.33
CA GLN A 17 5.82 6.58 1.08
C GLN A 17 6.39 5.28 0.53
N ALA A 18 6.36 5.09 -0.80
CA ALA A 18 6.95 3.92 -1.45
C ALA A 18 8.41 3.74 -1.03
N LYS A 19 9.22 4.81 -1.12
CA LYS A 19 10.62 4.80 -0.69
C LYS A 19 10.78 4.46 0.78
N PHE A 20 9.97 5.05 1.66
CA PHE A 20 9.99 4.76 3.09
C PHE A 20 9.69 3.29 3.38
N PHE A 21 8.59 2.74 2.83
CA PHE A 21 8.20 1.36 3.10
C PHE A 21 9.17 0.34 2.49
N SER A 22 9.69 0.59 1.30
CA SER A 22 10.76 -0.23 0.71
C SER A 22 12.05 -0.18 1.54
N THR A 23 12.42 0.99 2.09
CA THR A 23 13.67 1.13 2.86
C THR A 23 13.56 0.53 4.27
N VAL A 24 12.46 0.78 4.98
CA VAL A 24 12.30 0.39 6.39
C VAL A 24 11.83 -1.05 6.53
N PHE A 25 10.92 -1.49 5.66
CA PHE A 25 10.28 -2.81 5.77
C PHE A 25 10.70 -3.77 4.65
N GLY A 26 11.51 -3.33 3.69
CA GLY A 26 11.92 -4.17 2.56
C GLY A 26 10.78 -4.51 1.60
N TRP A 27 9.69 -3.72 1.58
CA TRP A 27 8.56 -3.96 0.69
C TRP A 27 8.94 -3.76 -0.77
N GLU A 28 8.45 -4.64 -1.63
CA GLU A 28 8.55 -4.47 -3.07
C GLU A 28 7.37 -3.59 -3.52
N VAL A 29 7.67 -2.36 -3.95
CA VAL A 29 6.67 -1.41 -4.41
C VAL A 29 6.82 -1.19 -5.91
N SER A 30 5.74 -1.36 -6.67
CA SER A 30 5.77 -1.19 -8.12
C SER A 30 5.87 0.29 -8.52
N GLU A 31 6.33 0.52 -9.75
CA GLU A 31 6.15 1.83 -10.38
C GLU A 31 4.66 2.22 -10.40
N PRO A 32 4.36 3.53 -10.24
CA PRO A 32 2.99 4.00 -10.19
C PRO A 32 2.30 3.85 -11.55
N GLN A 33 1.14 3.21 -11.56
CA GLN A 33 0.25 3.11 -12.71
C GLN A 33 -1.10 3.73 -12.35
N TRP A 34 -1.53 4.74 -13.11
CA TRP A 34 -2.76 5.51 -12.82
C TRP A 34 -2.82 6.06 -11.38
N ALA A 35 -1.71 6.63 -10.89
CA ALA A 35 -1.54 7.16 -9.54
C ALA A 35 -1.70 6.11 -8.41
N TYR A 36 -1.45 4.84 -8.72
CA TYR A 36 -1.47 3.72 -7.78
C TYR A 36 -0.22 2.84 -7.94
N SER A 37 0.43 2.50 -6.84
CA SER A 37 1.53 1.53 -6.78
C SER A 37 1.11 0.31 -5.98
N THR A 38 1.38 -0.91 -6.47
CA THR A 38 1.18 -2.12 -5.66
C THR A 38 2.31 -2.25 -4.65
N ALA A 39 1.99 -2.73 -3.46
CA ALA A 39 2.94 -2.96 -2.38
C ALA A 39 2.86 -4.42 -1.93
N LYS A 40 3.96 -5.15 -2.13
CA LYS A 40 4.12 -6.53 -1.70
C LYS A 40 4.93 -6.57 -0.40
N THR A 41 4.36 -7.16 0.64
CA THR A 41 4.93 -7.10 1.99
C THR A 41 5.80 -8.30 2.35
N GLY A 42 5.84 -9.31 1.47
CA GLY A 42 6.68 -10.50 1.61
C GLY A 42 6.34 -11.55 0.56
N SER A 43 6.94 -12.73 0.67
CA SER A 43 6.70 -13.86 -0.23
C SER A 43 5.28 -14.42 -0.08
N ASP A 44 4.68 -14.91 -1.16
CA ASP A 44 3.33 -15.52 -1.18
C ASP A 44 3.20 -16.73 -0.24
N GLU A 45 4.31 -17.39 0.09
CA GLU A 45 4.37 -18.55 0.98
C GLU A 45 4.28 -18.18 2.47
N LYS A 46 4.46 -16.89 2.82
CA LYS A 46 4.40 -16.40 4.19
C LYS A 46 3.07 -15.72 4.47
N PRO A 47 2.51 -15.87 5.68
CA PRO A 47 1.33 -15.12 6.06
C PRO A 47 1.66 -13.62 6.07
N GLY A 48 1.14 -12.91 5.06
CA GLY A 48 1.25 -11.46 4.90
C GLY A 48 -0.04 -10.86 4.36
N LEU A 49 -0.01 -9.55 4.14
CA LEU A 49 -1.09 -8.80 3.50
C LEU A 49 -0.46 -7.92 2.44
N ASP A 50 -0.90 -8.05 1.19
CA ASP A 50 -0.48 -7.13 0.13
C ASP A 50 -1.45 -5.96 0.04
N GLY A 51 -1.01 -4.92 -0.67
CA GLY A 51 -1.78 -3.70 -0.76
C GLY A 51 -1.32 -2.79 -1.87
N GLY A 52 -1.59 -1.51 -1.67
CA GLY A 52 -1.02 -0.48 -2.52
C GLY A 52 -1.02 0.88 -1.90
N ILE A 53 -0.34 1.78 -2.58
CA ILE A 53 -0.14 3.16 -2.22
C ILE A 53 -0.76 3.99 -3.33
N ALA A 54 -1.80 4.74 -3.00
CA ALA A 54 -2.54 5.58 -3.92
C ALA A 54 -2.26 7.05 -3.63
N GLN A 55 -2.27 7.88 -4.67
CA GLN A 55 -2.34 9.32 -4.46
C GLN A 55 -3.72 9.68 -3.89
N GLY A 56 -3.72 10.22 -2.68
CA GLY A 56 -4.92 10.65 -1.99
C GLY A 56 -5.52 11.93 -2.57
N PRO A 57 -6.85 12.16 -2.41
CA PRO A 57 -7.42 13.46 -2.65
C PRO A 57 -6.80 14.49 -1.70
N ALA A 58 -6.50 15.69 -2.22
CA ALA A 58 -5.81 16.73 -1.45
C ALA A 58 -6.53 17.16 -0.16
N GLU A 59 -7.84 16.92 -0.13
CA GLU A 59 -8.76 17.23 0.96
C GLU A 59 -8.66 16.24 2.14
N PHE A 60 -8.05 15.07 1.93
CA PHE A 60 -7.90 14.01 2.93
C PHE A 60 -6.43 13.56 3.02
N GLN A 61 -5.66 14.25 3.87
CA GLN A 61 -4.19 14.18 3.87
C GLN A 61 -3.61 12.79 4.18
N GLN A 62 -4.26 11.96 5.01
CA GLN A 62 -3.85 10.59 5.31
C GLN A 62 -5.06 9.71 5.66
N GLY A 63 -5.10 8.49 5.12
CA GLY A 63 -6.14 7.50 5.46
C GLY A 63 -5.77 6.10 5.00
N THR A 64 -6.11 5.09 5.79
CA THR A 64 -5.95 3.67 5.45
C THR A 64 -7.33 3.09 5.14
N ARG A 65 -7.54 2.58 3.92
CA ARG A 65 -8.78 1.86 3.58
C ARG A 65 -8.54 0.36 3.76
N ILE A 66 -9.42 -0.28 4.51
CA ILE A 66 -9.37 -1.73 4.79
C ILE A 66 -10.60 -2.37 4.14
N LYS A 67 -10.40 -3.37 3.27
CA LYS A 67 -11.49 -4.17 2.71
C LYS A 67 -11.49 -5.57 3.34
N SER A 68 -12.66 -5.96 3.86
CA SER A 68 -12.96 -7.33 4.29
C SER A 68 -13.89 -8.01 3.27
N LYS A 69 -13.80 -9.33 3.17
CA LYS A 69 -14.71 -10.18 2.38
C LYS A 69 -15.54 -11.05 3.32
#